data_AF-A0A925QBP0-F1
#
_entry.id   AF-A0A925QBP0-F1
#
_cell.length_a   1.000
_cell.length_b   1.000
_cell.length_c   1.000
_cell.angle_alpha   90.00
_cell.angle_beta   90.00
_cell.angle_gamma   90.00
#
_symmetry.space_group_name_H-M   'P 1'
#
loop_
_entity.id
_entity.type
_entity.pdbx_description
1 polymer ?
#
loop_
_entity_poly.entity_id
_entity_poly.type
_entity_poly.pdbx_seq_one_letter_code
_entity_poly.pdbx_strand_id
1 'polypeptide(L)'
;MGDNNVSLEEFWNVVRRLNTDVKICMTMLDETAEDDSEGKSIWRRMTARAVFALMDSAIYGMMFQAFAARNRPDVSFSLDELTRLETAYDFDEDREPAAIFSRTQTLDDIRFAFNAVARVHYSDYILPIHEPGWILIKEIVHIRSALQYSRETSELRVHEENVDTLVEGLGWLLARIVDVFKSCIETMSEYDPERGADDELVM
;
A
#
# COMPACT_ATOMS: atom_id res chain seq x y z
N MET A 1 -20.95 13.33 -16.42
CA MET A 1 -19.84 13.21 -15.46
C MET A 1 -19.97 11.84 -14.83
N GLY A 2 -19.26 10.85 -15.37
CA GLY A 2 -19.35 9.47 -14.87
C GLY A 2 -18.55 9.35 -13.58
N ASP A 3 -19.13 8.70 -12.57
CA ASP A 3 -18.49 8.35 -11.31
C ASP A 3 -17.15 7.64 -11.56
N ASN A 4 -16.05 8.40 -11.53
CA ASN A 4 -14.69 7.86 -11.36
C ASN A 4 -14.48 7.44 -9.90
N ASN A 5 -15.47 6.82 -9.27
CA ASN A 5 -15.33 6.31 -7.91
C ASN A 5 -14.69 4.93 -7.96
N VAL A 6 -13.40 4.89 -7.62
CA VAL A 6 -12.71 3.64 -7.30
C VAL A 6 -13.34 3.06 -6.06
N SER A 7 -13.81 1.81 -6.14
CA SER A 7 -14.48 1.16 -5.02
C SER A 7 -13.51 0.94 -3.85
N LEU A 8 -13.74 1.66 -2.75
CA LEU A 8 -13.05 1.41 -1.48
C LEU A 8 -13.32 0.00 -0.96
N GLU A 9 -14.50 -0.54 -1.23
CA GLU A 9 -14.83 -1.92 -0.87
C GLU A 9 -13.90 -2.91 -1.58
N GLU A 10 -13.70 -2.74 -2.89
CA GLU A 10 -12.81 -3.61 -3.67
C GLU A 10 -11.37 -3.51 -3.20
N PHE A 11 -10.89 -2.29 -2.94
CA PHE A 11 -9.59 -2.06 -2.32
C PHE A 11 -9.41 -2.88 -1.02
N TRP A 12 -10.37 -2.80 -0.10
CA TRP A 12 -10.30 -3.53 1.17
C TRP A 12 -10.47 -5.04 0.99
N ASN A 13 -11.21 -5.49 -0.03
CA ASN A 13 -11.33 -6.91 -0.36
C ASN A 13 -9.99 -7.49 -0.81
N VAL A 14 -9.25 -6.79 -1.68
CA VAL A 14 -7.90 -7.19 -2.10
C VAL A 14 -6.95 -7.24 -0.91
N VAL A 15 -6.91 -6.19 -0.08
CA VAL A 15 -6.06 -6.14 1.13
C VAL A 15 -6.39 -7.30 2.08
N ARG A 16 -7.67 -7.58 2.33
CA ARG A 16 -8.11 -8.69 3.20
C ARG A 16 -7.72 -10.06 2.64
N ARG A 17 -7.83 -10.24 1.32
CA ARG A 17 -7.45 -11.48 0.65
C ARG A 17 -5.95 -11.73 0.80
N LEU A 18 -5.12 -10.75 0.47
CA LEU A 18 -3.66 -10.88 0.58
C LEU A 18 -3.20 -11.03 2.03
N ASN A 19 -3.90 -10.43 3.00
CA ASN A 19 -3.60 -10.61 4.42
C ASN A 19 -3.91 -12.04 4.87
N THR A 20 -4.91 -12.67 4.24
CA THR A 20 -5.21 -14.09 4.46
C THR A 20 -4.06 -14.95 3.94
N ASP A 21 -3.49 -14.62 2.78
CA ASP A 21 -2.35 -15.35 2.22
C ASP A 21 -1.10 -15.24 3.11
N VAL A 22 -0.83 -14.07 3.70
CA VAL A 22 0.24 -13.88 4.71
C VAL A 22 0.01 -14.81 5.90
N LYS A 23 -1.22 -14.84 6.45
CA LYS A 23 -1.56 -15.71 7.59
C LYS A 23 -1.40 -17.19 7.25
N ILE A 24 -1.84 -17.61 6.06
CA ILE A 24 -1.66 -19.00 5.59
C ILE A 24 -0.17 -19.35 5.55
N CYS A 25 0.68 -18.49 4.99
CA CYS A 25 2.12 -18.73 4.94
C CYS A 25 2.74 -18.84 6.34
N MET A 26 2.29 -18.01 7.29
CA MET A 26 2.74 -18.08 8.68
C MET A 26 2.27 -19.38 9.36
N THR A 27 1.01 -19.77 9.21
CA THR A 27 0.50 -21.04 9.76
C THR A 27 1.28 -22.23 9.21
N MET A 28 1.53 -22.26 7.90
CA MET A 28 2.34 -23.33 7.30
C MET A 28 3.79 -23.31 7.78
N LEU A 29 4.36 -22.12 8.01
CA LEU A 29 5.68 -21.98 8.63
C LEU A 29 5.69 -22.59 10.03
N ASP A 30 4.69 -22.29 10.85
CA ASP A 30 4.58 -22.77 12.23
C ASP A 30 4.37 -24.28 12.30
N GLU A 31 3.49 -24.83 11.45
CA GLU A 31 3.16 -26.25 11.37
C GLU A 31 4.28 -27.12 10.77
N THR A 32 5.25 -26.51 10.07
CA THR A 32 6.41 -27.24 9.55
C THR A 32 7.25 -27.77 10.71
N ALA A 33 7.66 -29.04 10.63
CA ALA A 33 8.45 -29.70 11.66
C ALA A 33 9.76 -28.93 11.95
N GLU A 34 10.19 -28.90 13.22
CA GLU A 34 11.38 -28.14 13.65
C GLU A 34 12.68 -28.67 13.02
N ASP A 35 12.75 -29.96 12.71
CA ASP A 35 13.89 -30.60 12.05
C ASP A 35 13.89 -30.44 10.52
N ASP A 36 12.78 -30.00 9.93
CA ASP A 36 12.68 -29.68 8.51
C ASP A 36 13.17 -28.26 8.20
N SER A 37 14.49 -28.11 8.25
CA SER A 37 15.16 -26.84 7.96
C SER A 37 14.90 -26.30 6.55
N GLU A 38 14.68 -27.18 5.56
CA GLU A 38 14.42 -26.78 4.18
C GLU A 38 12.97 -26.29 4.02
N GLY A 39 12.01 -27.02 4.59
CA GLY A 39 10.60 -26.61 4.65
C GLY A 39 10.43 -25.26 5.33
N LYS A 40 11.05 -25.06 6.51
CA LYS A 40 11.04 -23.76 7.21
C LYS A 40 11.61 -22.65 6.32
N SER A 41 12.73 -22.90 5.65
CA SER A 41 13.36 -21.94 4.73
C SER A 41 12.45 -21.55 3.55
N ILE A 42 11.71 -22.51 2.99
CA ILE A 42 10.70 -22.25 1.95
C ILE A 42 9.60 -21.36 2.48
N TRP A 43 9.01 -21.70 3.63
CA TRP A 43 7.89 -20.95 4.18
C TRP A 43 8.26 -19.55 4.67
N ARG A 44 9.48 -19.33 5.17
CA ARG A 44 10.00 -17.97 5.46
C ARG A 44 10.04 -17.11 4.19
N ARG A 45 10.53 -17.66 3.08
CA ARG A 45 10.51 -16.97 1.78
C ARG A 45 9.10 -16.72 1.25
N MET A 46 8.17 -17.68 1.42
CA MET A 46 6.78 -17.50 1.00
C MET A 46 6.07 -16.42 1.82
N THR A 47 6.31 -16.38 3.13
CA THR A 47 5.80 -15.32 4.01
C THR A 47 6.30 -13.96 3.56
N ALA A 48 7.60 -13.81 3.28
CA ALA A 48 8.16 -12.56 2.77
C ALA A 48 7.50 -12.12 1.46
N ARG A 49 7.32 -13.03 0.50
CA ARG A 49 6.67 -12.72 -0.77
C ARG A 49 5.20 -12.34 -0.61
N ALA A 50 4.46 -13.00 0.27
CA ALA A 50 3.07 -12.66 0.57
C ALA A 50 2.97 -11.25 1.18
N VAL A 51 3.90 -10.89 2.09
CA VAL A 51 3.99 -9.54 2.67
C VAL A 51 4.25 -8.51 1.57
N PHE A 52 5.20 -8.75 0.67
CA PHE A 52 5.48 -7.83 -0.44
C PHE A 52 4.28 -7.65 -1.36
N ALA A 53 3.59 -8.74 -1.72
CA ALA A 53 2.40 -8.69 -2.57
C ALA A 53 1.29 -7.85 -1.93
N LEU A 54 1.08 -7.98 -0.60
CA LEU A 54 0.12 -7.16 0.12
C LEU A 54 0.51 -5.68 0.11
N MET A 55 1.77 -5.37 0.42
CA MET A 55 2.26 -3.98 0.41
C MET A 55 2.09 -3.35 -0.97
N ASP A 56 2.55 -4.05 -2.02
CA ASP A 56 2.45 -3.58 -3.40
C ASP A 56 1.01 -3.29 -3.79
N SER A 57 0.11 -4.22 -3.52
CA SER A 57 -1.30 -4.10 -3.90
C SER A 57 -2.00 -2.98 -3.14
N ALA A 58 -1.68 -2.80 -1.86
CA ALA A 58 -2.27 -1.73 -1.05
C ALA A 58 -1.81 -0.35 -1.54
N ILE A 59 -0.50 -0.16 -1.75
CA ILE A 59 0.03 1.12 -2.21
C ILE A 59 -0.38 1.40 -3.66
N TYR A 60 -0.41 0.37 -4.52
CA TYR A 60 -0.98 0.48 -5.87
C TYR A 60 -2.45 0.90 -5.83
N GLY A 61 -3.26 0.29 -4.95
CA GLY A 61 -4.67 0.65 -4.80
C GLY A 61 -4.86 2.11 -4.36
N MET A 62 -4.02 2.59 -3.44
CA MET A 62 -4.01 3.99 -3.00
C MET A 62 -3.65 4.95 -4.13
N MET A 63 -2.57 4.65 -4.87
CA MET A 63 -2.21 5.44 -6.05
C MET A 63 -3.33 5.43 -7.10
N PHE A 64 -4.13 4.36 -7.18
CA PHE A 64 -5.15 4.21 -8.22
C PHE A 64 -6.33 5.12 -7.93
N GLN A 65 -6.69 5.24 -6.65
CA GLN A 65 -7.67 6.23 -6.20
C GLN A 65 -7.21 7.65 -6.56
N ALA A 66 -5.94 7.96 -6.33
CA ALA A 66 -5.40 9.26 -6.70
C ALA A 66 -5.41 9.51 -8.21
N PHE A 67 -5.04 8.50 -9.00
CA PHE A 67 -5.11 8.58 -10.45
C PHE A 67 -6.54 8.77 -10.96
N ALA A 68 -7.52 8.04 -10.43
CA ALA A 68 -8.92 8.19 -10.84
C ALA A 68 -9.49 9.59 -10.55
N ALA A 69 -9.01 10.21 -9.48
CA ALA A 69 -9.37 11.56 -9.07
C ALA A 69 -8.59 12.68 -9.77
N ARG A 70 -7.59 12.38 -10.61
CA ARG A 70 -6.70 13.38 -11.23
C ARG A 70 -7.40 14.46 -12.06
N ASN A 71 -8.60 14.17 -12.56
CA ASN A 71 -9.39 15.10 -13.38
C ASN A 71 -10.39 15.91 -12.55
N ARG A 72 -10.43 15.74 -11.22
CA ARG A 72 -11.27 16.56 -10.35
C ARG A 72 -10.72 17.99 -10.32
N PRO A 73 -11.56 19.03 -10.49
CA PRO A 73 -11.10 20.41 -10.67
C PRO A 73 -10.39 21.02 -9.45
N ASP A 74 -10.53 20.40 -8.29
CA ASP A 74 -10.00 20.78 -6.98
C ASP A 74 -8.82 19.91 -6.51
N VAL A 75 -8.43 18.92 -7.31
CA VAL A 75 -7.23 18.12 -7.08
C VAL A 75 -6.18 18.50 -8.12
N SER A 76 -5.00 18.92 -7.67
CA SER A 76 -3.87 19.19 -8.55
C SER A 76 -2.70 18.26 -8.26
N PHE A 77 -2.15 17.72 -9.33
CA PHE A 77 -0.90 16.97 -9.35
C PHE A 77 0.08 17.70 -10.25
N SER A 78 1.35 17.74 -9.85
CA SER A 78 2.42 18.20 -10.74
C SER A 78 2.59 17.24 -11.92
N LEU A 79 3.26 17.70 -12.99
CA LEU A 79 3.53 16.86 -14.16
C LEU A 79 4.27 15.57 -13.76
N ASP A 80 5.26 15.66 -12.87
CA ASP A 80 6.03 14.50 -12.39
C ASP A 80 5.15 13.52 -11.61
N GLU A 81 4.22 14.01 -10.78
CA GLU A 81 3.27 13.17 -10.05
C GLU A 81 2.27 12.49 -11.00
N LEU A 82 1.80 13.19 -12.04
CA LEU A 82 0.94 12.61 -13.07
C LEU A 82 1.67 11.53 -13.85
N THR A 83 2.89 11.80 -14.33
CA THR A 83 3.72 10.80 -15.00
C THR A 83 3.99 9.61 -14.09
N ARG A 84 4.20 9.82 -12.79
CA ARG A 84 4.38 8.73 -11.82
C ARG A 84 3.12 7.86 -11.69
N LEU A 85 1.95 8.47 -11.61
CA LEU A 85 0.67 7.76 -11.58
C LEU A 85 0.47 7.01 -12.90
N GLU A 86 0.59 7.67 -14.04
CA GLU A 86 0.46 7.06 -15.38
C GLU A 86 1.43 5.91 -15.59
N THR A 87 2.69 6.04 -15.16
CA THR A 87 3.67 4.94 -15.26
C THR A 87 3.33 3.78 -14.33
N ALA A 88 2.67 4.04 -13.19
CA ALA A 88 2.17 2.97 -12.31
C ALA A 88 0.97 2.24 -12.92
N TYR A 89 0.25 2.91 -13.82
CA TYR A 89 -0.91 2.43 -14.55
C TYR A 89 -0.62 2.43 -16.05
N ASP A 90 0.29 1.55 -16.49
CA ASP A 90 0.49 1.33 -17.93
C ASP A 90 -0.81 0.68 -18.46
N PHE A 91 -1.76 1.53 -18.87
CA PHE A 91 -2.95 1.15 -19.58
C PHE A 91 -2.63 1.34 -21.05
N ASP A 92 -2.76 0.30 -21.86
CA ASP A 92 -2.74 0.48 -23.31
C ASP A 92 -3.96 1.30 -23.77
N GLU A 93 -3.99 1.62 -25.07
CA GLU A 93 -5.10 2.36 -25.70
C GLU A 93 -6.48 1.68 -25.50
N ASP A 94 -6.50 0.39 -25.14
CA ASP A 94 -7.70 -0.42 -24.88
C ASP A 94 -8.06 -0.55 -23.38
N ARG A 95 -7.32 0.14 -22.48
CA ARG A 95 -7.43 0.03 -21.01
C ARG A 95 -7.07 -1.34 -20.45
N GLU A 96 -6.37 -2.17 -21.22
CA GLU A 96 -5.78 -3.39 -20.69
C GLU A 96 -4.46 -3.01 -19.99
N PRO A 97 -4.11 -3.67 -18.86
CA PRO A 97 -2.84 -3.44 -18.20
C PRO A 97 -1.71 -3.86 -19.15
N ALA A 98 -1.04 -2.88 -19.77
CA ALA A 98 0.18 -3.08 -20.51
C ALA A 98 1.21 -3.66 -19.55
N ALA A 99 1.60 -4.91 -19.82
CA ALA A 99 2.45 -5.68 -18.94
C ALA A 99 3.80 -4.97 -18.81
N ILE A 100 4.11 -4.51 -17.59
CA ILE A 100 5.18 -5.00 -16.71
C ILE A 100 5.15 -4.11 -15.45
N PHE A 101 4.39 -4.51 -14.42
CA PHE A 101 4.59 -3.96 -13.07
C PHE A 101 5.88 -4.57 -12.49
N SER A 102 7.04 -4.19 -13.06
CA SER A 102 8.38 -4.52 -12.56
C SER A 102 8.97 -3.33 -11.81
N ARG A 103 8.16 -2.64 -11.00
CA ARG A 103 8.71 -1.71 -10.03
C ARG A 103 8.67 -2.33 -8.66
N THR A 104 9.86 -2.66 -8.16
CA THR A 104 10.09 -2.76 -6.72
C THR A 104 9.65 -1.45 -6.12
N GLN A 105 8.61 -1.50 -5.30
CA GLN A 105 8.05 -0.33 -4.66
C GLN A 105 9.13 0.37 -3.83
N THR A 106 9.33 1.64 -4.10
CA THR A 106 10.31 2.46 -3.39
C THR A 106 9.67 3.05 -2.13
N LEU A 107 10.50 3.44 -1.16
CA LEU A 107 10.04 4.20 0.00
C LEU A 107 9.30 5.49 -0.41
N ASP A 108 9.69 6.05 -1.55
CA ASP A 108 9.04 7.23 -2.11
C ASP A 108 7.67 6.92 -2.69
N ASP A 109 7.41 5.70 -3.20
CA ASP A 109 6.09 5.30 -3.70
C ASP A 109 5.10 5.20 -2.55
N ILE A 110 5.55 4.65 -1.42
CA ILE A 110 4.75 4.59 -0.19
C ILE A 110 4.39 6.02 0.24
N ARG A 111 5.38 6.89 0.41
CA ARG A 111 5.14 8.29 0.81
C ARG A 111 4.22 9.02 -0.16
N PHE A 112 4.45 8.84 -1.46
CA PHE A 112 3.63 9.45 -2.50
C PHE A 112 2.18 8.98 -2.44
N ALA A 113 1.93 7.68 -2.30
CA ALA A 113 0.57 7.13 -2.22
C ALA A 113 -0.23 7.72 -1.05
N PHE A 114 0.39 7.80 0.14
CA PHE A 114 -0.23 8.43 1.32
C PHE A 114 -0.59 9.89 1.07
N ASN A 115 0.36 10.68 0.56
CA ASN A 115 0.13 12.10 0.27
C ASN A 115 -0.94 12.30 -0.82
N ALA A 116 -0.93 11.44 -1.84
CA ALA A 116 -1.86 11.54 -2.96
C ALA A 116 -3.30 11.21 -2.53
N VAL A 117 -3.50 10.17 -1.72
CA VAL A 117 -4.82 9.84 -1.13
C VAL A 117 -5.29 10.95 -0.20
N ALA A 118 -4.44 11.41 0.73
CA ALA A 118 -4.80 12.49 1.65
C ALA A 118 -5.26 13.75 0.88
N ARG A 119 -4.48 14.15 -0.14
CA ARG A 119 -4.81 15.30 -1.02
C ARG A 119 -6.15 15.15 -1.74
N VAL A 120 -6.43 13.96 -2.29
CA VAL A 120 -7.65 13.68 -3.06
C VAL A 120 -8.92 13.73 -2.21
N HIS A 121 -8.77 13.57 -0.90
CA HIS A 121 -9.84 13.60 0.08
C HIS A 121 -9.74 14.79 1.06
N TYR A 122 -8.94 15.81 0.71
CA TYR A 122 -8.72 17.02 1.51
C TYR A 122 -8.24 16.80 2.94
N SER A 123 -7.67 15.63 3.23
CA SER A 123 -7.12 15.29 4.53
C SER A 123 -5.72 15.88 4.71
N ASP A 124 -5.44 16.42 5.89
CA ASP A 124 -4.11 16.88 6.33
C ASP A 124 -3.22 15.75 6.88
N TYR A 125 -3.59 14.49 6.62
CA TYR A 125 -2.82 13.35 7.11
C TYR A 125 -1.40 13.35 6.56
N ILE A 126 -0.42 13.21 7.46
CA ILE A 126 1.00 13.07 7.13
C ILE A 126 1.49 11.74 7.65
N LEU A 127 2.05 10.91 6.76
CA LEU A 127 2.66 9.63 7.14
C LEU A 127 3.82 9.88 8.13
N PRO A 128 3.81 9.28 9.34
CA PRO A 128 4.82 9.57 10.37
C PRO A 128 6.12 8.79 10.12
N ILE A 129 6.91 9.23 9.15
CA ILE A 129 8.17 8.59 8.72
C ILE A 129 9.31 8.64 9.75
N HIS A 130 9.10 9.29 10.89
CA HIS A 130 10.07 9.36 12.00
C HIS A 130 9.80 8.33 13.09
N GLU A 131 8.69 7.58 13.00
CA GLU A 131 8.36 6.51 13.94
C GLU A 131 9.24 5.26 13.74
N PRO A 132 9.43 4.45 14.80
CA PRO A 132 10.16 3.18 14.71
C PRO A 132 9.62 2.25 13.61
N GLY A 133 8.31 2.25 13.37
CA GLY A 133 7.70 1.43 12.32
C GLY A 133 8.21 1.75 10.92
N TRP A 134 8.61 3.00 10.63
CA TRP A 134 9.20 3.35 9.35
C TRP A 134 10.57 2.69 9.12
N ILE A 135 11.32 2.41 10.21
CA ILE A 135 12.58 1.66 10.11
C ILE A 135 12.29 0.24 9.64
N LEU A 136 11.24 -0.40 10.16
CA LEU A 136 10.83 -1.74 9.72
C LEU A 136 10.48 -1.74 8.22
N ILE A 137 9.80 -0.69 7.72
CA ILE A 137 9.51 -0.57 6.28
C ILE A 137 10.79 -0.51 5.44
N LYS A 138 11.82 0.21 5.90
CA LYS A 138 13.13 0.25 5.22
C LYS A 138 13.78 -1.13 5.16
N GLU A 139 13.73 -1.86 6.27
CA GLU A 139 14.25 -3.23 6.33
C GLU A 139 13.49 -4.18 5.42
N ILE A 140 12.15 -4.08 5.35
CA ILE A 140 11.34 -4.86 4.41
C ILE A 140 11.77 -4.60 2.96
N VAL A 141 11.95 -3.33 2.58
CA VAL A 141 12.42 -2.97 1.23
C VAL A 141 13.82 -3.54 0.95
N HIS A 142 14.69 -3.58 1.96
CA HIS A 142 16.00 -4.21 1.87
C HIS A 142 15.90 -5.74 1.66
N ILE A 143 15.12 -6.44 2.49
CA ILE A 143 14.86 -7.89 2.39
C ILE A 143 14.28 -8.23 1.01
N ARG A 144 13.34 -7.42 0.52
CA ARG A 144 12.75 -7.57 -0.81
C ARG A 144 13.81 -7.47 -1.90
N SER A 145 14.67 -6.46 -1.83
CA SER A 145 15.73 -6.25 -2.82
C SER A 145 16.66 -7.46 -2.90
N ALA A 146 17.04 -8.00 -1.73
CA ALA A 146 17.84 -9.22 -1.65
C ALA A 146 17.14 -10.43 -2.27
N LEU A 147 15.84 -10.63 -2.03
CA LEU A 147 15.06 -11.76 -2.55
C LEU A 147 14.67 -11.66 -4.03
N GLN A 148 14.52 -10.45 -4.55
CA GLN A 148 14.08 -10.20 -5.93
C GLN A 148 15.25 -10.15 -6.90
N TYR A 149 16.41 -9.67 -6.45
CA TYR A 149 17.60 -9.47 -7.28
C TYR A 149 18.82 -10.23 -6.76
N SER A 150 18.60 -11.45 -6.26
CA SER A 150 19.68 -12.29 -5.73
C SER A 150 20.67 -12.67 -6.82
N ARG A 151 21.96 -12.51 -6.53
CA ARG A 151 23.09 -12.99 -7.33
C ARG A 151 23.57 -14.35 -6.85
N GLU A 152 23.35 -14.64 -5.57
CA GLU A 152 23.82 -15.86 -4.91
C GLU A 152 22.68 -16.54 -4.12
N THR A 153 22.79 -17.85 -3.93
CA THR A 153 21.79 -18.63 -3.17
C THR A 153 21.77 -18.28 -1.69
N SER A 154 22.86 -17.73 -1.16
CA SER A 154 22.98 -17.22 0.22
C SER A 154 22.04 -16.04 0.48
N GLU A 155 21.82 -15.18 -0.52
CA GLU A 155 20.94 -14.00 -0.44
C GLU A 155 19.46 -14.36 -0.43
N LEU A 156 19.11 -15.59 -0.82
CA LEU A 156 17.75 -16.13 -0.74
C LEU A 156 17.36 -16.60 0.67
N ARG A 157 18.28 -16.51 1.63
CA ARG A 157 18.00 -16.90 3.02
C ARG A 157 17.21 -15.80 3.72
N VAL A 158 16.06 -16.19 4.23
CA VAL A 158 15.24 -15.38 5.12
C VAL A 158 15.38 -16.00 6.50
N HIS A 159 15.93 -15.24 7.45
CA HIS A 159 16.07 -15.68 8.83
C HIS A 159 14.75 -15.45 9.58
N GLU A 160 14.64 -16.02 10.77
CA GLU A 160 13.44 -15.89 11.62
C GLU A 160 13.17 -14.44 12.01
N GLU A 161 14.21 -13.74 12.42
CA GLU A 161 14.20 -12.30 12.72
C GLU A 161 13.75 -11.43 11.53
N ASN A 162 13.98 -11.89 10.28
CA ASN A 162 13.42 -11.21 9.11
C ASN A 162 11.90 -11.38 9.04
N VAL A 163 11.35 -12.54 9.42
CA VAL A 163 9.91 -12.78 9.43
C VAL A 163 9.22 -11.88 10.46
N ASP A 164 9.79 -11.75 11.66
CA ASP A 164 9.25 -10.83 12.67
C ASP A 164 9.23 -9.39 12.16
N THR A 165 10.35 -8.94 11.57
CA THR A 165 10.46 -7.61 10.93
C THR A 165 9.40 -7.41 9.84
N LEU A 166 9.17 -8.42 9.01
CA LEU A 166 8.18 -8.39 7.93
C LEU A 166 6.75 -8.25 8.47
N VAL A 167 6.39 -9.03 9.49
CA VAL A 167 5.05 -9.04 10.07
C VAL A 167 4.77 -7.77 10.87
N GLU A 168 5.72 -7.32 11.69
CA GLU A 168 5.59 -6.08 12.46
C GLU A 168 5.52 -4.85 11.55
N GLY A 169 6.40 -4.77 10.54
CA GLY A 169 6.39 -3.68 9.58
C GLY A 169 5.11 -3.67 8.74
N LEU A 170 4.60 -4.83 8.34
CA LEU A 170 3.31 -4.94 7.67
C LEU A 170 2.16 -4.45 8.56
N GLY A 171 2.14 -4.85 9.83
CA GLY A 171 1.14 -4.41 10.80
C GLY A 171 1.15 -2.89 10.96
N TRP A 172 2.32 -2.28 11.07
CA TRP A 172 2.46 -0.83 11.12
C TRP A 172 1.93 -0.17 9.84
N LEU A 173 2.31 -0.66 8.65
CA LEU A 173 1.84 -0.07 7.39
C LEU A 173 0.31 -0.13 7.27
N LEU A 174 -0.28 -1.29 7.55
CA LEU A 174 -1.74 -1.47 7.51
C LEU A 174 -2.46 -0.54 8.48
N ALA A 175 -1.91 -0.33 9.68
CA ALA A 175 -2.46 0.64 10.63
C ALA A 175 -2.42 2.06 10.05
N ARG A 176 -1.31 2.48 9.44
CA ARG A 176 -1.22 3.80 8.79
C ARG A 176 -2.19 3.94 7.62
N ILE A 177 -2.38 2.90 6.80
CA ILE A 177 -3.39 2.89 5.73
C ILE A 177 -4.79 3.12 6.31
N VAL A 178 -5.13 2.43 7.40
CA VAL A 178 -6.41 2.65 8.09
C VAL A 178 -6.52 4.09 8.61
N ASP A 179 -5.45 4.64 9.20
CA ASP A 179 -5.45 6.00 9.75
C ASP A 179 -5.67 7.07 8.68
N VAL A 180 -5.01 6.97 7.51
CA VAL A 180 -5.23 7.93 6.41
C VAL A 180 -6.67 7.86 5.90
N PHE A 181 -7.23 6.67 5.71
CA PHE A 181 -8.63 6.54 5.27
C PHE A 181 -9.63 7.03 6.31
N LYS A 182 -9.37 6.83 7.61
CA LYS A 182 -10.20 7.40 8.66
C LYS A 182 -10.17 8.93 8.63
N SER A 183 -8.98 9.51 8.53
CA SER A 183 -8.84 10.97 8.41
C SER A 183 -9.57 11.51 7.19
N CYS A 184 -9.48 10.84 6.03
CA CYS A 184 -10.24 11.20 4.84
C CYS A 184 -11.77 11.17 5.07
N ILE A 185 -12.28 10.16 5.76
CA ILE A 185 -13.72 10.05 6.07
C ILE A 185 -14.17 11.15 7.03
N GLU A 186 -13.38 11.44 8.06
CA GLU A 186 -13.65 12.50 9.05
C GLU A 186 -13.78 13.86 8.35
N THR A 187 -12.78 14.22 7.53
CA THR A 187 -12.80 15.47 6.75
C THR A 187 -13.99 15.56 5.80
N MET A 188 -14.34 14.46 5.12
CA MET A 188 -15.54 14.44 4.26
C MET A 188 -16.84 14.63 5.04
N SER A 189 -16.92 14.16 6.30
CA SER A 189 -18.10 14.35 7.14
C SER A 189 -18.22 15.78 7.69
N GLU A 190 -17.10 16.46 7.87
CA GLU A 190 -17.04 17.85 8.30
C GLU A 190 -17.39 18.83 7.15
N TYR A 191 -17.13 18.42 5.90
CA TYR A 191 -17.36 19.22 4.70
C TYR A 191 -18.78 19.08 4.11
N ASP A 192 -19.78 18.67 4.91
CA ASP A 192 -21.17 18.60 4.46
C ASP A 192 -21.67 19.98 4.00
N PRO A 193 -21.86 20.23 2.69
CA PRO A 193 -22.27 21.54 2.18
C PRO A 193 -23.65 21.96 2.67
N GLU A 194 -24.48 21.01 3.11
CA GLU A 194 -25.82 21.30 3.64
C GLU A 194 -25.77 21.91 5.05
N ARG A 195 -24.67 21.73 5.81
CA ARG A 195 -24.49 22.38 7.12
C ARG A 195 -24.06 23.84 7.03
N GLY A 196 -23.49 24.27 5.91
CA GLY A 196 -23.07 25.67 5.69
C GLY A 196 -24.20 26.58 5.18
N ALA A 197 -25.34 26.01 4.75
CA ALA A 197 -26.45 26.78 4.20
C ALA A 197 -27.45 27.31 5.25
N ASP A 198 -27.42 26.76 6.47
CA ASP A 198 -28.34 27.18 7.57
C ASP A 198 -27.78 28.32 8.45
N ASP A 199 -26.47 28.61 8.38
CA ASP A 199 -25.83 29.65 9.21
C ASP A 199 -25.70 31.03 8.54
N GLU A 200 -26.19 31.20 7.30
CA GLU A 200 -26.23 32.51 6.60
C GLU A 200 -27.64 33.12 6.44
N LEU A 201 -28.64 32.63 7.20
CA LEU A 201 -29.98 33.24 7.27
C LEU A 201 -30.33 33.78 8.66
N VAL A 202 -29.35 34.39 9.35
CA VAL A 202 -29.63 35.38 10.40
C VAL A 202 -28.63 36.53 10.29
N MET A 203 -28.93 37.50 9.43
CA MET A 203 -28.80 38.95 9.70
C MET A 203 -29.55 39.77 8.66
#